data_AF-A0A8J6RXN6-F1
#
_entry.id   AF-A0A8J6RXN6-F1
#
_cell.length_a   1.000
_cell.length_b   1.000
_cell.length_c   1.000
_cell.angle_alpha   90.00
_cell.angle_beta   90.00
_cell.angle_gamma   90.00
#
_symmetry.space_group_name_H-M   'P 1'
#
loop_
_entity.id
_entity.type
_entity.pdbx_description
1 polymer ?
#
loop_
_entity_poly.entity_id
_entity_poly.type
_entity_poly.pdbx_seq_one_letter_code
_entity_poly.pdbx_strand_id
1 'polypeptide(L)'
;MEYLLYGLAIYCLLIIGRYLIIFQRLLGLTLQYINYDFTDKDQIPVYIRDLFEIPLLELEQLDFRFCCYLNVAQMTYLDASKTWQMLLYNEEFKTFASVDIRSLPESVKLFTINFFTFLEDNILLQTMNGQAFGVIGKIPNTILQDPYVVETQQQWQVHKTKLELTKTPQKMSPEKFIETLRSHHAAYLDSLVKLGELSPIKNTQLFELKGLAAFKAAVKMGRESNKYTNLLKKWTSKAKINPSVTVEIPEQVEVEGFRRMERIERGRTRKGIKSWLLLGSLAVFAVSFIPFFDLQTLLILIAVLFLHEMGHFLAMKAFGYKDTSIFFLPLFGAAATGRKDDATLPEKVMVLLAGPVPGIILGSAIALAIPDSLQRSLGLHEAIGLLMIINYFNLLPILPLDGGRILDLLIFSRHPYTDVFFKLFAVGLLVFVGVSLGSASAIFIFLGLLIAFTIPASFRSAKILRKLRRELPQSTNDSDSVLLAIFRTLKKSGYGSLPFAQKYKMVKDIAQRCGESHSNWNSRLSLLSVYLVCLVGGLILVGISFVPVR
;
A
#
# COMPACT_ATOMS: atom_id res chain seq x y z
N MET A 1 32.87 -15.36 2.13
CA MET A 1 32.60 -14.75 0.82
C MET A 1 31.16 -14.98 0.37
N GLU A 2 30.64 -16.22 0.43
CA GLU A 2 29.25 -16.55 0.02
C GLU A 2 28.16 -15.79 0.79
N TYR A 3 28.26 -15.66 2.11
CA TYR A 3 27.30 -14.86 2.92
C TYR A 3 27.23 -13.38 2.53
N LEU A 4 28.33 -12.83 2.03
CA LEU A 4 28.41 -11.43 1.58
C LEU A 4 27.78 -11.26 0.19
N LEU A 5 27.91 -12.27 -0.67
CA LEU A 5 27.20 -12.38 -1.95
C LEU A 5 25.68 -12.49 -1.74
N TYR A 6 25.22 -13.26 -0.74
CA TYR A 6 23.79 -13.34 -0.40
C TYR A 6 23.23 -12.02 0.10
N GLY A 7 23.96 -11.32 0.98
CA GLY A 7 23.57 -9.98 1.45
C GLY A 7 23.45 -8.97 0.30
N LEU A 8 24.39 -9.02 -0.65
CA LEU A 8 24.38 -8.16 -1.83
C LEU A 8 23.25 -8.53 -2.80
N ALA A 9 22.97 -9.82 -3.00
CA ALA A 9 21.85 -10.29 -3.80
C ALA A 9 20.50 -9.86 -3.21
N ILE A 10 20.31 -10.01 -1.89
CA ILE A 10 19.09 -9.54 -1.19
C ILE A 10 18.94 -8.02 -1.34
N TYR A 11 20.03 -7.26 -1.16
CA TYR A 11 20.01 -5.81 -1.35
C TYR A 11 19.62 -5.41 -2.77
N CYS A 12 20.19 -6.07 -3.79
CA CYS A 12 19.82 -5.89 -5.19
C CYS A 12 18.34 -6.23 -5.44
N LEU A 13 17.84 -7.33 -4.88
CA LEU A 13 16.42 -7.71 -4.97
C LEU A 13 15.50 -6.68 -4.33
N LEU A 14 15.88 -6.11 -3.18
CA LEU A 14 15.10 -5.04 -2.53
C LEU A 14 15.05 -3.77 -3.38
N ILE A 15 16.17 -3.39 -4.02
CA ILE A 15 16.22 -2.26 -4.94
C ILE A 15 15.33 -2.53 -6.15
N ILE A 16 15.52 -3.66 -6.83
CA ILE A 16 14.75 -4.05 -8.03
C ILE A 16 13.26 -4.12 -7.68
N GLY A 17 12.92 -4.72 -6.54
CA GLY A 17 11.55 -4.81 -6.02
C GLY A 17 10.89 -3.44 -5.86
N ARG A 18 11.62 -2.43 -5.35
CA ARG A 18 11.11 -1.05 -5.25
C ARG A 18 10.71 -0.49 -6.61
N TYR A 19 11.57 -0.62 -7.64
CA TYR A 19 11.25 -0.13 -8.98
C TYR A 19 10.11 -0.91 -9.63
N LEU A 20 10.08 -2.23 -9.42
CA LEU A 20 9.02 -3.10 -9.93
C LEU A 20 7.64 -2.73 -9.35
N ILE A 21 7.57 -2.41 -8.05
CA ILE A 21 6.33 -1.96 -7.41
C ILE A 21 5.85 -0.63 -8.02
N ILE A 22 6.75 0.33 -8.22
CA ILE A 22 6.39 1.62 -8.85
C ILE A 22 5.91 1.37 -10.28
N PHE A 23 6.63 0.55 -11.04
CA PHE A 23 6.28 0.18 -12.40
C PHE A 23 4.89 -0.46 -12.51
N GLN A 24 4.59 -1.44 -11.65
CA GLN A 24 3.26 -2.06 -11.61
C GLN A 24 2.15 -1.06 -11.30
N ARG A 25 2.37 -0.15 -10.34
CA ARG A 25 1.39 0.90 -10.01
C ARG A 25 1.14 1.82 -11.20
N LEU A 26 2.19 2.18 -11.94
CA LEU A 26 2.10 3.01 -13.14
C LEU A 26 1.37 2.30 -14.29
N LEU A 27 1.50 0.98 -14.43
CA LEU A 27 0.74 0.20 -15.42
C LEU A 27 -0.76 0.11 -15.15
N GLY A 28 -1.14 0.21 -13.87
CA GLY A 28 -2.53 0.29 -13.42
C GLY A 28 -3.08 1.72 -13.35
N LEU A 29 -2.25 2.72 -13.65
CA LEU A 29 -2.64 4.13 -13.64
C LEU A 29 -3.54 4.43 -14.83
N THR A 30 -4.66 5.10 -14.56
CA THR A 30 -5.53 5.66 -15.60
C THR A 30 -5.48 7.18 -15.52
N LEU A 31 -5.41 7.83 -16.67
CA LEU A 31 -5.32 9.28 -16.81
C LEU A 31 -6.57 9.82 -17.52
N GLN A 32 -6.89 11.07 -17.24
CA GLN A 32 -7.98 11.82 -17.87
C GLN A 32 -7.55 13.27 -18.11
N TYR A 33 -8.28 13.98 -18.95
CA TYR A 33 -8.14 15.43 -19.06
C TYR A 33 -8.49 16.09 -17.72
N ILE A 34 -7.71 17.10 -17.33
CA ILE A 34 -8.00 17.86 -16.12
C ILE A 34 -9.24 18.71 -16.37
N ASN A 35 -10.19 18.65 -15.43
CA ASN A 35 -11.31 19.57 -15.42
C ASN A 35 -11.22 20.54 -14.24
N TYR A 36 -11.53 21.80 -14.51
CA TYR A 36 -11.53 22.90 -13.55
C TYR A 36 -12.93 23.48 -13.51
N ASP A 37 -13.60 23.33 -12.37
CA ASP A 37 -14.91 23.91 -12.14
C ASP A 37 -14.79 25.06 -11.13
N PHE A 38 -15.26 26.25 -11.48
CA PHE A 38 -15.34 27.37 -10.54
C PHE A 38 -16.35 27.03 -9.44
N THR A 39 -16.06 27.44 -8.21
CA THR A 39 -16.91 27.12 -7.08
C THR A 39 -17.00 28.28 -6.11
N ASP A 40 -18.21 28.51 -5.60
CA ASP A 40 -18.47 29.50 -4.57
C ASP A 40 -17.97 29.05 -3.21
N LYS A 41 -17.63 30.04 -2.36
CA LYS A 41 -17.12 29.81 -1.00
C LYS A 41 -18.08 28.95 -0.15
N ASP A 42 -19.37 28.99 -0.40
CA ASP A 42 -20.38 28.28 0.40
C ASP A 42 -20.47 26.78 0.10
N GLN A 43 -19.96 26.34 -1.05
CA GLN A 43 -19.93 24.92 -1.42
C GLN A 43 -18.70 24.20 -0.85
N ILE A 44 -17.71 24.94 -0.35
CA ILE A 44 -16.47 24.39 0.18
C ILE A 44 -16.68 24.04 1.66
N PRO A 45 -16.33 22.81 2.09
CA PRO A 45 -16.46 22.44 3.49
C PRO A 45 -15.70 23.39 4.41
N VAL A 46 -16.30 23.77 5.54
CA VAL A 46 -15.74 24.75 6.50
C VAL A 46 -14.30 24.39 6.88
N TYR A 47 -14.04 23.14 7.24
CA TYR A 47 -12.71 22.65 7.61
C TYR A 47 -11.64 22.78 6.50
N ILE A 48 -12.04 22.83 5.23
CA ILE A 48 -11.13 23.07 4.10
C ILE A 48 -10.86 24.58 3.97
N ARG A 49 -11.88 25.41 4.17
CA ARG A 49 -11.73 26.88 4.13
C ARG A 49 -10.79 27.36 5.22
N ASP A 50 -10.97 26.87 6.45
CA ASP A 50 -10.13 27.20 7.61
C ASP A 50 -8.66 26.78 7.35
N LEU A 51 -8.44 25.64 6.69
CA LEU A 51 -7.10 25.22 6.28
C LEU A 51 -6.48 26.16 5.25
N PHE A 52 -7.25 26.64 4.28
CA PHE A 52 -6.74 27.54 3.24
C PHE A 52 -6.36 28.94 3.76
N GLU A 53 -6.82 29.36 4.94
CA GLU A 53 -6.38 30.61 5.56
C GLU A 53 -4.86 30.61 5.82
N ILE A 54 -4.27 29.46 6.13
CA ILE A 54 -2.83 29.32 6.41
C ILE A 54 -1.96 29.72 5.19
N PRO A 55 -2.09 29.07 4.02
CA PRO A 55 -1.31 29.45 2.83
C PRO A 55 -1.79 30.77 2.21
N LEU A 56 -3.03 31.21 2.47
CA LEU A 56 -3.51 32.52 2.02
C LEU A 56 -2.69 33.64 2.66
N LEU A 57 -2.56 33.63 3.99
CA LEU A 57 -1.77 34.63 4.71
C LEU A 57 -0.29 34.61 4.30
N GLU A 58 0.29 33.42 4.06
CA GLU A 58 1.66 33.27 3.59
C GLU A 58 1.86 33.89 2.20
N LEU A 59 0.91 33.70 1.28
CA LEU A 59 1.00 34.22 -0.10
C LEU A 59 0.62 35.70 -0.21
N GLU A 60 -0.25 36.22 0.66
CA GLU A 60 -0.54 37.66 0.74
C GLU A 60 0.67 38.49 1.13
N GLN A 61 1.58 37.93 1.96
CA GLN A 61 2.89 38.54 2.25
C GLN A 61 3.82 38.61 1.02
N LEU A 62 3.49 37.85 -0.04
CA LEU A 62 4.20 37.84 -1.32
C LEU A 62 3.44 38.60 -2.42
N ASP A 63 2.50 39.45 -2.02
CA ASP A 63 1.65 40.26 -2.90
C ASP A 63 0.72 39.47 -3.82
N PHE A 64 0.40 38.22 -3.45
CA PHE A 64 -0.68 37.48 -4.11
C PHE A 64 -2.04 37.85 -3.51
N ARG A 65 -3.02 38.08 -4.37
CA ARG A 65 -4.42 38.34 -3.99
C ARG A 65 -5.29 37.16 -4.36
N PHE A 66 -6.18 36.78 -3.45
CA PHE A 66 -7.17 35.73 -3.72
C PHE A 66 -8.02 36.03 -4.95
N CYS A 67 -8.24 35.03 -5.79
CA CYS A 67 -9.07 35.14 -7.00
C CYS A 67 -10.36 34.33 -6.88
N CYS A 68 -10.21 33.01 -6.75
CA CYS A 68 -11.35 32.10 -6.75
C CYS A 68 -10.98 30.75 -6.13
N TYR A 69 -12.01 29.95 -5.87
CA TYR A 69 -11.87 28.54 -5.57
C TYR A 69 -12.25 27.69 -6.78
N LEU A 70 -11.59 26.54 -6.87
CA LEU A 70 -11.77 25.58 -7.94
C LEU A 70 -12.00 24.19 -7.36
N ASN A 71 -12.89 23.44 -8.00
CA ASN A 71 -13.07 22.03 -7.77
C ASN A 71 -12.45 21.26 -8.95
N VAL A 72 -11.32 20.60 -8.71
CA VAL A 72 -10.44 20.12 -9.79
C VAL A 72 -10.47 18.62 -9.90
N ALA A 73 -10.89 18.11 -11.06
CA ALA A 73 -10.69 16.71 -11.44
C ALA A 73 -9.25 16.53 -11.91
N GLN A 74 -8.41 15.92 -11.08
CA GLN A 74 -6.98 15.74 -11.35
C GLN A 74 -6.73 14.85 -12.57
N MET A 75 -5.53 14.96 -13.16
CA MET A 75 -5.13 14.18 -14.34
C MET A 75 -5.13 12.68 -14.08
N THR A 76 -4.70 12.27 -12.88
CA THR A 76 -4.82 10.87 -12.45
C THR A 76 -6.27 10.58 -12.12
N TYR A 77 -6.89 9.68 -12.88
CA TYR A 77 -8.26 9.25 -12.62
C TYR A 77 -8.31 8.36 -11.37
N LEU A 78 -9.13 8.77 -10.41
CA LEU A 78 -9.36 8.03 -9.18
C LEU A 78 -10.84 8.05 -8.81
N ASP A 79 -11.65 7.44 -9.66
CA ASP A 79 -13.10 7.29 -9.47
C ASP A 79 -13.82 8.64 -9.30
N ALA A 80 -13.55 9.55 -10.25
CA ALA A 80 -14.09 10.91 -10.30
C ALA A 80 -13.85 11.81 -9.08
N SER A 81 -12.93 11.45 -8.15
CA SER A 81 -12.65 12.34 -7.02
C SER A 81 -12.02 13.64 -7.49
N LYS A 82 -12.64 14.74 -7.08
CA LYS A 82 -12.11 16.08 -7.27
C LYS A 82 -11.43 16.56 -6.00
N THR A 83 -10.55 17.55 -6.15
CA THR A 83 -9.83 18.19 -5.05
C THR A 83 -10.10 19.67 -5.05
N TRP A 84 -10.27 20.24 -3.86
CA TRP A 84 -10.37 21.68 -3.67
C TRP A 84 -9.03 22.36 -3.92
N GLN A 85 -9.06 23.46 -4.66
CA GLN A 85 -7.90 24.28 -4.96
C GLN A 85 -8.26 25.76 -4.78
N MET A 86 -7.35 26.52 -4.22
CA MET A 86 -7.43 27.98 -4.13
C MET A 86 -6.49 28.60 -5.16
N LEU A 87 -6.97 29.60 -5.90
CA LEU A 87 -6.20 30.34 -6.88
C LEU A 87 -5.97 31.77 -6.40
N LEU A 88 -4.72 32.23 -6.49
CA LEU A 88 -4.32 33.59 -6.18
C LEU A 88 -3.51 34.16 -7.35
N TYR A 89 -3.46 35.49 -7.44
CA TYR A 89 -2.79 36.20 -8.51
C TYR A 89 -1.93 37.34 -7.98
N ASN A 90 -0.71 37.44 -8.52
CA ASN A 90 0.20 38.55 -8.28
C ASN A 90 0.18 39.47 -9.53
N GLU A 91 -0.24 40.72 -9.33
CA GLU A 91 -0.40 41.70 -10.42
C GLU A 91 0.93 42.17 -11.02
N GLU A 92 1.98 42.32 -10.20
CA GLU A 92 3.29 42.83 -10.62
C GLU A 92 3.97 41.86 -11.60
N PHE A 93 4.00 40.57 -11.23
CA PHE A 93 4.67 39.53 -12.01
C PHE A 93 3.72 38.80 -12.98
N LYS A 94 2.42 39.11 -12.93
CA LYS A 94 1.34 38.45 -13.68
C LYS A 94 1.38 36.93 -13.51
N THR A 95 1.60 36.50 -12.26
CA THR A 95 1.76 35.10 -11.89
C THR A 95 0.55 34.62 -11.11
N PHE A 96 0.08 33.42 -11.44
CA PHE A 96 -0.91 32.71 -10.64
C PHE A 96 -0.23 31.74 -9.67
N ALA A 97 -0.72 31.67 -8.45
CA ALA A 97 -0.39 30.64 -7.48
C ALA A 97 -1.60 29.72 -7.28
N SER A 98 -1.41 28.41 -7.49
CA SER A 98 -2.39 27.41 -7.07
C SER A 98 -2.01 26.84 -5.72
N VAL A 99 -2.99 26.67 -4.85
CA VAL A 99 -2.83 25.96 -3.58
C VAL A 99 -3.81 24.80 -3.52
N ASP A 100 -3.31 23.59 -3.33
CA ASP A 100 -4.12 22.38 -3.12
C ASP A 100 -3.70 21.64 -1.85
N ILE A 101 -4.64 20.89 -1.27
CA ILE A 101 -4.34 20.00 -0.14
C ILE A 101 -3.82 18.69 -0.69
N ARG A 102 -2.66 18.27 -0.16
CA ARG A 102 -2.00 17.07 -0.65
C ARG A 102 -2.84 15.83 -0.44
N SER A 103 -2.77 14.95 -1.43
CA SER A 103 -3.44 13.64 -1.40
C SER A 103 -3.04 12.76 -0.22
N LEU A 104 -1.82 12.94 0.30
CA LEU A 104 -1.30 12.27 1.49
C LEU A 104 -0.96 13.36 2.50
N PRO A 105 -1.83 13.62 3.47
CA PRO A 105 -1.68 14.75 4.37
C PRO A 105 -0.57 14.49 5.39
N GLU A 106 0.49 15.30 5.34
CA GLU A 106 1.59 15.29 6.30
C GLU A 106 1.57 16.61 7.08
N SER A 107 1.65 16.56 8.41
CA SER A 107 1.53 17.76 9.26
C SER A 107 2.63 18.80 9.00
N VAL A 108 3.78 18.34 8.52
CA VAL A 108 4.94 19.19 8.17
C VAL A 108 4.86 19.78 6.76
N LYS A 109 3.97 19.27 5.90
CA LYS A 109 3.72 19.78 4.55
C LYS A 109 2.33 19.34 4.06
N LEU A 110 1.30 20.08 4.45
CA LEU A 110 -0.09 19.78 4.09
C LEU A 110 -0.48 20.33 2.70
N PHE A 111 0.08 21.47 2.32
CA PHE A 111 -0.28 22.17 1.07
C PHE A 111 0.77 21.96 -0.02
N THR A 112 0.30 21.80 -1.25
CA THR A 112 1.08 21.97 -2.46
C THR A 112 0.82 23.36 -3.01
N ILE A 113 1.90 24.07 -3.35
CA ILE A 113 1.86 25.41 -3.95
C ILE A 113 2.61 25.33 -5.27
N ASN A 114 1.97 25.74 -6.36
CA ASN A 114 2.59 25.84 -7.68
C ASN A 114 2.40 27.25 -8.23
N PHE A 115 3.45 27.78 -8.85
CA PHE A 115 3.43 29.08 -9.52
C PHE A 115 3.37 28.90 -11.03
N PHE A 116 2.53 29.68 -11.70
CA PHE A 116 2.29 29.61 -13.14
C PHE A 116 2.31 31.01 -13.75
N THR A 117 3.13 31.17 -14.79
CA THR A 117 3.13 32.37 -15.63
C THR A 117 3.13 31.96 -17.09
N PHE A 118 2.13 32.42 -17.84
CA PHE A 118 2.13 32.31 -19.28
C PHE A 118 2.90 33.49 -19.89
N LEU A 119 3.80 33.17 -20.81
CA LEU A 119 4.58 34.14 -21.59
C LEU A 119 3.88 34.42 -22.92
N GLU A 120 4.24 35.51 -23.61
CA GLU A 120 3.58 35.95 -24.86
C GLU A 120 3.49 34.87 -25.98
N ASP A 121 4.39 33.89 -26.02
CA ASP A 121 4.34 32.78 -26.99
C ASP A 121 3.48 31.58 -26.52
N ASN A 122 2.65 31.74 -25.49
CA ASN A 122 1.96 30.63 -24.79
C ASN A 122 2.91 29.58 -24.18
N ILE A 123 4.16 29.96 -23.89
CA ILE A 123 5.06 29.12 -23.10
C ILE A 123 4.67 29.25 -21.63
N LEU A 124 4.49 28.12 -20.95
CA LEU A 124 4.19 28.08 -19.54
C LEU A 124 5.48 28.01 -18.71
N LEU A 125 5.74 29.00 -17.87
CA LEU A 125 6.68 28.87 -16.77
C LEU A 125 5.95 28.30 -15.55
N GLN A 126 6.33 27.10 -15.12
CA GLN A 126 5.74 26.42 -13.97
C GLN A 126 6.82 26.12 -12.93
N THR A 127 6.61 26.57 -11.69
CA THR A 127 7.48 26.22 -10.56
C THR A 127 6.72 25.36 -9.55
N MET A 128 7.10 24.09 -9.47
CA MET A 128 6.62 23.13 -8.47
C MET A 128 7.64 23.02 -7.33
N ASN A 129 7.37 22.17 -6.33
CA ASN A 129 8.35 21.89 -5.27
C ASN A 129 8.25 20.46 -4.74
N GLY A 130 9.27 19.65 -5.06
CA GLY A 130 9.35 18.23 -4.77
C GLY A 130 8.32 17.39 -5.50
N GLN A 131 8.00 17.71 -6.76
CA GLN A 131 6.91 17.04 -7.50
C GLN A 131 7.22 16.74 -8.97
N ALA A 132 8.28 17.30 -9.57
CA ALA A 132 8.58 17.09 -11.00
C ALA A 132 8.96 15.64 -11.33
N PHE A 133 9.35 14.85 -10.34
CA PHE A 133 9.56 13.41 -10.48
C PHE A 133 8.29 12.66 -10.89
N GLY A 134 7.11 13.23 -10.61
CA GLY A 134 5.80 12.68 -10.98
C GLY A 134 5.40 12.93 -12.44
N VAL A 135 6.05 13.86 -13.13
CA VAL A 135 5.74 14.20 -14.52
C VAL A 135 6.18 13.08 -15.46
N ILE A 136 5.26 12.64 -16.32
CA ILE A 136 5.46 11.59 -17.33
C ILE A 136 5.97 12.24 -18.62
N GLY A 137 7.10 11.76 -19.16
CA GLY A 137 7.66 12.34 -20.39
C GLY A 137 8.02 13.82 -20.23
N LYS A 138 7.86 14.60 -21.31
CA LYS A 138 8.13 16.04 -21.37
C LYS A 138 6.84 16.81 -21.61
N ILE A 139 6.61 17.87 -20.85
CA ILE A 139 5.48 18.77 -21.07
C ILE A 139 5.85 19.73 -22.21
N PRO A 140 5.07 19.79 -23.31
CA PRO A 140 5.35 20.70 -24.41
C PRO A 140 5.24 22.16 -23.95
N ASN A 141 6.01 23.05 -24.59
CA ASN A 141 5.98 24.50 -24.35
C ASN A 141 6.01 24.90 -22.86
N THR A 142 6.77 24.17 -22.05
CA THR A 142 6.83 24.39 -20.60
C THR A 142 8.26 24.52 -20.11
N ILE A 143 8.53 25.56 -19.35
CA ILE A 143 9.73 25.74 -18.54
C ILE A 143 9.38 25.28 -17.13
N LEU A 144 9.79 24.06 -16.77
CA LEU A 144 9.49 23.47 -15.46
C LEU A 144 10.65 23.73 -14.48
N GLN A 145 10.34 24.20 -13.28
CA GLN A 145 11.26 24.36 -12.16
C GLN A 145 10.81 23.50 -10.97
N ASP A 146 11.78 22.91 -10.27
CA ASP A 146 11.54 22.10 -9.06
C ASP A 146 12.73 22.25 -8.09
N PRO A 147 12.72 23.26 -7.20
CA PRO A 147 13.91 23.65 -6.44
C PRO A 147 14.15 22.86 -5.15
N TYR A 148 13.21 22.02 -4.69
CA TYR A 148 13.32 21.24 -3.44
C TYR A 148 13.68 22.09 -2.21
N VAL A 149 12.91 23.16 -1.98
CA VAL A 149 13.13 24.13 -0.91
C VAL A 149 12.06 24.02 0.18
N VAL A 150 12.41 24.46 1.40
CA VAL A 150 11.54 24.32 2.57
C VAL A 150 10.49 25.42 2.64
N GLU A 151 10.85 26.65 2.26
CA GLU A 151 10.04 27.85 2.41
C GLU A 151 9.42 28.27 1.09
N THR A 152 8.16 28.72 1.13
CA THR A 152 7.45 29.20 -0.05
C THR A 152 8.12 30.45 -0.63
N GLN A 153 8.69 31.32 0.21
CA GLN A 153 9.52 32.47 -0.21
C GLN A 153 10.64 32.05 -1.17
N GLN A 154 11.36 30.99 -0.83
CA GLN A 154 12.49 30.51 -1.64
C GLN A 154 12.00 29.92 -2.96
N GLN A 155 10.87 29.19 -2.93
CA GLN A 155 10.24 28.67 -4.14
C GLN A 155 9.79 29.81 -5.06
N TRP A 156 9.20 30.86 -4.47
CA TRP A 156 8.77 32.06 -5.19
C TRP A 156 9.96 32.80 -5.81
N GLN A 157 11.06 32.97 -5.06
CA GLN A 157 12.26 33.61 -5.56
C GLN A 157 12.85 32.88 -6.78
N VAL A 158 12.85 31.54 -6.76
CA VAL A 158 13.27 30.75 -7.94
C VAL A 158 12.38 31.02 -9.14
N HIS A 159 11.06 31.16 -8.94
CA HIS A 159 10.14 31.50 -10.02
C HIS A 159 10.44 32.90 -10.59
N LYS A 160 10.58 33.92 -9.72
CA LYS A 160 10.90 35.30 -10.13
C LYS A 160 12.21 35.40 -10.91
N THR A 161 13.29 34.84 -10.37
CA THR A 161 14.59 34.84 -11.04
C THR A 161 14.52 34.14 -12.39
N LYS A 162 13.70 33.09 -12.52
CA LYS A 162 13.51 32.45 -13.82
C LYS A 162 12.68 33.32 -14.76
N LEU A 163 11.66 34.00 -14.26
CA LEU A 163 10.80 34.89 -15.03
C LEU A 163 11.58 36.08 -15.61
N GLU A 164 12.45 36.71 -14.82
CA GLU A 164 13.35 37.81 -15.23
C GLU A 164 14.27 37.44 -16.39
N LEU A 165 14.64 36.16 -16.50
CA LEU A 165 15.51 35.62 -17.55
C LEU A 165 14.73 35.11 -18.77
N THR A 166 13.41 35.30 -18.80
CA THR A 166 12.52 34.79 -19.85
C THR A 166 11.77 35.92 -20.56
N LYS A 167 10.82 35.56 -21.42
CA LYS A 167 10.01 36.52 -22.17
C LYS A 167 9.04 37.28 -21.27
N THR A 168 8.40 38.29 -21.83
CA THR A 168 7.39 39.11 -21.16
C THR A 168 6.18 38.27 -20.72
N PRO A 169 5.73 38.42 -19.47
CA PRO A 169 4.56 37.71 -18.96
C PRO A 169 3.26 38.33 -19.49
N GLN A 170 2.29 37.47 -19.79
CA GLN A 170 0.98 37.85 -20.29
C GLN A 170 0.01 38.10 -19.13
N LYS A 171 -0.74 39.21 -19.18
CA LYS A 171 -1.82 39.48 -18.23
C LYS A 171 -3.06 38.71 -18.68
N MET A 172 -3.70 37.98 -17.76
CA MET A 172 -4.90 37.18 -18.02
C MET A 172 -5.90 37.35 -16.88
N SER A 173 -7.19 37.26 -17.18
CA SER A 173 -8.20 37.05 -16.14
C SER A 173 -8.09 35.61 -15.58
N PRO A 174 -8.60 35.33 -14.37
CA PRO A 174 -8.64 33.98 -13.81
C PRO A 174 -9.33 32.96 -14.74
N GLU A 175 -10.43 33.35 -15.40
CA GLU A 175 -11.17 32.50 -16.34
C GLU A 175 -10.31 32.16 -17.56
N LYS A 176 -9.66 33.17 -18.14
CA LYS A 176 -8.79 32.97 -19.30
C LYS A 176 -7.56 32.15 -18.95
N PHE A 177 -6.99 32.36 -17.76
CA PHE A 177 -5.88 31.56 -17.25
C PHE A 177 -6.27 30.08 -17.14
N ILE A 178 -7.42 29.77 -16.54
CA ILE A 178 -7.89 28.39 -16.39
C ILE A 178 -8.22 27.74 -17.73
N GLU A 179 -8.84 28.47 -18.67
CA GLU A 179 -9.08 27.97 -20.03
C GLU A 179 -7.76 27.64 -20.77
N THR A 180 -6.77 28.53 -20.65
CA THR A 180 -5.44 28.35 -21.26
C THR A 180 -4.70 27.19 -20.61
N LEU A 181 -4.74 27.07 -19.28
CA LEU A 181 -4.13 25.98 -18.53
C LEU A 181 -4.77 24.63 -18.85
N ARG A 182 -6.10 24.57 -18.99
CA ARG A 182 -6.84 23.37 -19.42
C ARG A 182 -6.37 22.94 -20.81
N SER A 183 -6.29 23.88 -21.76
CA SER A 183 -5.82 23.62 -23.12
C SER A 183 -4.37 23.14 -23.15
N HIS A 184 -3.51 23.73 -22.31
CA HIS A 184 -2.11 23.34 -22.16
C HIS A 184 -1.95 21.92 -21.62
N HIS A 185 -2.72 21.56 -20.59
CA HIS A 185 -2.73 20.19 -20.05
C HIS A 185 -3.32 19.17 -21.02
N ALA A 186 -4.31 19.54 -21.83
CA ALA A 186 -4.82 18.69 -22.90
C ALA A 186 -3.75 18.44 -23.98
N ALA A 187 -3.07 19.48 -24.44
CA ALA A 187 -1.97 19.37 -25.40
C ALA A 187 -0.83 18.47 -24.88
N TYR A 188 -0.56 18.49 -23.57
CA TYR A 188 0.38 17.58 -22.94
C TYR A 188 -0.07 16.11 -23.05
N LEU A 189 -1.31 15.76 -22.68
CA LEU A 189 -1.82 14.39 -22.84
C LEU A 189 -1.80 13.96 -24.31
N ASP A 190 -2.22 14.82 -25.23
CA ASP A 190 -2.21 14.54 -26.66
C ASP A 190 -0.78 14.31 -27.19
N SER A 191 0.20 15.04 -26.66
CA SER A 191 1.62 14.83 -27.01
C SER A 191 2.11 13.45 -26.57
N LEU A 192 1.71 12.98 -25.39
CA LEU A 192 2.06 11.64 -24.91
C LEU A 192 1.37 10.54 -25.72
N VAL A 193 0.13 10.77 -26.18
CA VAL A 193 -0.56 9.85 -27.11
C VAL A 193 0.18 9.80 -28.46
N LYS A 194 0.56 10.96 -29.02
CA LYS A 194 1.33 11.06 -30.28
C LYS A 194 2.69 10.37 -30.21
N LEU A 195 3.38 10.50 -29.08
CA LEU A 195 4.65 9.80 -28.81
C LEU A 195 4.46 8.29 -28.53
N GLY A 196 3.21 7.83 -28.48
CA GLY A 196 2.88 6.44 -28.20
C GLY A 196 3.15 6.03 -26.76
N GLU A 197 3.30 6.97 -25.83
CA GLU A 197 3.49 6.72 -24.39
C GLU A 197 2.15 6.41 -23.69
N LEU A 198 1.06 6.98 -24.18
CA LEU A 198 -0.31 6.70 -23.74
C LEU A 198 -1.12 5.96 -24.82
N SER A 199 -2.14 5.23 -24.38
CA SER A 199 -3.17 4.64 -25.26
C SER A 199 -4.57 4.93 -24.71
N PRO A 200 -5.53 5.34 -25.55
CA PRO A 200 -6.91 5.54 -25.12
C PRO A 200 -7.56 4.20 -24.74
N ILE A 201 -8.38 4.21 -23.69
CA ILE A 201 -9.19 3.06 -23.30
C ILE A 201 -10.49 3.08 -24.10
N LYS A 202 -10.79 1.97 -24.79
CA LYS A 202 -12.00 1.83 -25.63
C LYS A 202 -13.26 2.22 -24.85
N ASN A 203 -14.14 2.99 -25.48
CA ASN A 203 -15.43 3.45 -24.96
C ASN A 203 -15.35 4.31 -23.69
N THR A 204 -14.23 4.99 -23.45
CA THR A 204 -14.07 5.94 -22.33
C THR A 204 -13.26 7.17 -22.77
N GLN A 205 -13.27 8.23 -21.96
CA GLN A 205 -12.36 9.39 -22.11
C GLN A 205 -11.04 9.22 -21.33
N LEU A 206 -10.68 7.98 -20.98
CA LEU A 206 -9.52 7.67 -20.15
C LEU A 206 -8.36 7.17 -21.01
N PHE A 207 -7.16 7.37 -20.49
CA PHE A 207 -5.91 6.92 -21.09
C PHE A 207 -5.17 5.99 -20.14
N GLU A 208 -4.40 5.08 -20.70
CA GLU A 208 -3.49 4.22 -19.95
C GLU A 208 -2.05 4.43 -20.39
N LEU A 209 -1.14 4.26 -19.44
CA LEU A 209 0.29 4.31 -19.68
C LEU A 209 0.80 3.00 -20.32
N LYS A 210 1.53 3.10 -21.42
CA LYS A 210 2.17 1.94 -22.06
C LYS A 210 3.39 1.47 -21.29
N GLY A 211 3.77 0.21 -21.47
CA GLY A 211 4.85 -0.44 -20.72
C GLY A 211 6.18 0.30 -20.72
N LEU A 212 6.67 0.74 -21.89
CA LEU A 212 7.96 1.45 -21.95
C LEU A 212 7.93 2.80 -21.23
N ALA A 213 6.82 3.55 -21.37
CA ALA A 213 6.64 4.84 -20.69
C ALA A 213 6.51 4.65 -19.17
N ALA A 214 5.76 3.65 -18.73
CA ALA A 214 5.66 3.27 -17.32
C ALA A 214 7.02 2.88 -16.73
N PHE A 215 7.86 2.16 -17.48
CA PHE A 215 9.20 1.79 -17.04
C PHE A 215 10.10 3.01 -16.88
N LYS A 216 10.16 3.88 -17.89
CA LYS A 216 10.94 5.13 -17.81
C LYS A 216 10.49 6.01 -16.64
N ALA A 217 9.19 6.17 -16.46
CA ALA A 217 8.61 6.91 -15.34
C ALA A 217 8.94 6.25 -13.99
N ALA A 218 8.89 4.91 -13.88
CA ALA A 218 9.25 4.20 -12.66
C ALA A 218 10.72 4.41 -12.25
N VAL A 219 11.64 4.36 -13.23
CA VAL A 219 13.07 4.61 -13.01
C VAL A 219 13.30 6.05 -12.55
N LYS A 220 12.68 7.03 -13.23
CA LYS A 220 12.75 8.45 -12.84
C LYS A 220 12.24 8.66 -11.41
N MET A 221 11.03 8.19 -11.12
CA MET A 221 10.42 8.29 -9.79
C MET A 221 11.27 7.61 -8.70
N GLY A 222 11.79 6.41 -8.96
CA GLY A 222 12.61 5.68 -8.01
C GLY A 222 13.94 6.38 -7.69
N ARG A 223 14.60 6.95 -8.71
CA ARG A 223 15.84 7.72 -8.54
C ARG A 223 15.59 9.05 -7.80
N GLU A 224 14.55 9.78 -8.17
CA GLU A 224 14.31 11.14 -7.68
C GLU A 224 13.53 11.20 -6.36
N SER A 225 12.82 10.13 -5.99
CA SER A 225 12.11 10.06 -4.70
C SER A 225 13.03 10.20 -3.48
N ASN A 226 14.33 9.93 -3.61
CA ASN A 226 15.31 10.20 -2.57
C ASN A 226 15.49 11.71 -2.32
N LYS A 227 15.45 12.55 -3.36
CA LYS A 227 15.52 14.02 -3.22
C LYS A 227 14.33 14.54 -2.40
N TYR A 228 13.13 14.06 -2.75
CA TYR A 228 11.91 14.38 -2.03
C TYR A 228 11.92 13.87 -0.57
N THR A 229 12.44 12.66 -0.34
CA THR A 229 12.62 12.13 1.02
C THR A 229 13.54 13.01 1.86
N ASN A 230 14.62 13.52 1.27
CA ASN A 230 15.51 14.46 1.94
C ASN A 230 14.83 15.80 2.23
N LEU A 231 13.97 16.29 1.34
CA LEU A 231 13.16 17.49 1.57
C LEU A 231 12.19 17.31 2.76
N LEU A 232 11.49 16.16 2.82
CA LEU A 232 10.65 15.81 3.97
C LEU A 232 11.42 15.78 5.29
N LYS A 233 12.66 15.26 5.29
CA LYS A 233 13.53 15.28 6.47
C LYS A 233 13.84 16.71 6.91
N LYS A 234 14.12 17.63 5.98
CA LYS A 234 14.34 19.05 6.28
C LYS A 234 13.11 19.70 6.91
N TRP A 235 11.91 19.49 6.34
CA TRP A 235 10.65 19.96 6.95
C TRP A 235 10.45 19.41 8.36
N THR A 236 10.69 18.12 8.55
CA THR A 236 10.56 17.45 9.86
C THR A 236 11.54 18.03 10.87
N SER A 237 12.79 18.28 10.49
CA SER A 237 13.78 18.91 11.37
C SER A 237 13.39 20.33 11.77
N LYS A 238 12.86 21.12 10.82
CA LYS A 238 12.35 22.48 11.11
C LYS A 238 11.17 22.44 12.09
N ALA A 239 10.23 21.52 11.88
CA ALA A 239 9.07 21.32 12.76
C ALA A 239 9.45 20.89 14.20
N LYS A 240 10.57 20.17 14.37
CA LYS A 240 11.09 19.83 15.71
C LYS A 240 11.61 21.05 16.48
N ILE A 241 12.18 22.02 15.77
CA ILE A 241 12.73 23.24 16.37
C ILE A 241 11.61 24.26 16.62
N ASN A 242 10.69 24.40 15.65
CA ASN A 242 9.54 25.27 15.76
C ASN A 242 8.24 24.51 15.50
N PRO A 243 7.53 24.08 16.57
CA PRO A 243 6.25 23.37 16.46
C PRO A 243 5.15 24.17 15.76
N SER A 244 5.23 25.51 15.74
CA SER A 244 4.21 26.38 15.11
C SER A 244 4.14 26.21 13.59
N VAL A 245 5.15 25.57 12.97
CA VAL A 245 5.19 25.27 11.53
C VAL A 245 4.33 24.04 11.20
N THR A 246 3.92 23.25 12.20
CA THR A 246 3.07 22.09 11.97
C THR A 246 1.61 22.49 11.87
N VAL A 247 0.92 21.95 10.86
CA VAL A 247 -0.52 22.17 10.68
C VAL A 247 -1.26 21.02 11.35
N GLU A 248 -2.22 21.34 12.21
CA GLU A 248 -3.16 20.35 12.71
C GLU A 248 -4.09 19.94 11.57
N ILE A 249 -4.06 18.66 11.22
CA ILE A 249 -4.86 18.12 10.11
C ILE A 249 -6.22 17.69 10.67
N PRO A 250 -7.36 18.24 10.21
CA PRO A 250 -8.69 17.77 10.61
C PRO A 250 -8.90 16.28 10.31
N GLU A 251 -9.66 15.56 11.14
CA GLU A 251 -9.89 14.11 10.95
C GLU A 251 -10.50 13.81 9.58
N GLN A 252 -11.36 14.70 9.06
CA GLN A 252 -12.02 14.56 7.77
C GLN A 252 -11.01 14.48 6.62
N VAL A 253 -9.95 15.29 6.66
CA VAL A 253 -8.87 15.27 5.67
C VAL A 253 -8.07 13.96 5.76
N GLU A 254 -7.87 13.44 6.98
CA GLU A 254 -7.21 12.14 7.15
C GLU A 254 -8.07 10.97 6.65
N VAL A 255 -9.38 11.01 6.88
CA VAL A 255 -10.34 10.03 6.35
C VAL A 255 -10.36 10.07 4.82
N GLU A 256 -10.40 11.25 4.22
CA GLU A 256 -10.34 11.41 2.77
C GLU A 256 -9.03 10.84 2.20
N GLY A 257 -7.89 11.15 2.84
CA GLY A 257 -6.59 10.57 2.51
C GLY A 257 -6.57 9.04 2.63
N PHE A 258 -7.24 8.48 3.64
CA PHE A 258 -7.34 7.04 3.84
C PHE A 258 -8.14 6.38 2.71
N ARG A 259 -9.32 6.91 2.39
CA ARG A 259 -10.15 6.45 1.27
C ARG A 259 -9.44 6.56 -0.06
N ARG A 260 -8.65 7.63 -0.25
CA ARG A 260 -7.82 7.82 -1.44
C ARG A 260 -6.76 6.74 -1.55
N MET A 261 -6.07 6.41 -0.45
CA MET A 261 -5.10 5.32 -0.41
C MET A 261 -5.74 3.95 -0.65
N GLU A 262 -6.91 3.67 -0.07
CA GLU A 262 -7.67 2.46 -0.40
C GLU A 262 -7.99 2.37 -1.89
N ARG A 263 -8.46 3.45 -2.52
CA ARG A 263 -8.75 3.49 -3.97
C ARG A 263 -7.50 3.23 -4.81
N ILE A 264 -6.36 3.81 -4.44
CA ILE A 264 -5.07 3.56 -5.11
C ILE A 264 -4.67 2.08 -4.95
N GLU A 265 -4.80 1.52 -3.75
CA GLU A 265 -4.52 0.09 -3.53
C GLU A 265 -5.51 -0.82 -4.25
N ARG A 266 -6.77 -0.41 -4.46
CA ARG A 266 -7.81 -1.12 -5.22
C ARG A 266 -7.58 -1.10 -6.73
N GLY A 267 -6.61 -0.33 -7.24
CA GLY A 267 -6.30 -0.25 -8.67
C GLY A 267 -6.13 -1.63 -9.33
N ARG A 268 -6.74 -1.81 -10.50
CA ARG A 268 -6.74 -3.07 -11.26
C ARG A 268 -5.36 -3.37 -11.84
N THR A 269 -4.73 -4.46 -11.42
CA THR A 269 -3.60 -5.03 -12.15
C THR A 269 -4.11 -5.71 -13.42
N ARG A 270 -3.62 -5.34 -14.61
CA ARG A 270 -4.08 -5.95 -15.87
C ARG A 270 -3.87 -7.47 -15.86
N LYS A 271 -4.82 -8.23 -16.43
CA LYS A 271 -4.77 -9.71 -16.45
C LYS A 271 -3.45 -10.25 -17.01
N GLY A 272 -2.94 -9.72 -18.12
CA GLY A 272 -1.66 -10.16 -18.71
C GLY A 272 -0.46 -9.90 -17.81
N ILE A 273 -0.46 -8.82 -17.03
CA ILE A 273 0.62 -8.51 -16.09
C ILE A 273 0.63 -9.53 -14.94
N LYS A 274 -0.54 -9.95 -14.43
CA LYS A 274 -0.61 -10.92 -13.32
C LYS A 274 0.12 -12.23 -13.64
N SER A 275 0.02 -12.73 -14.86
CA SER A 275 0.74 -13.95 -15.30
C SER A 275 2.26 -13.74 -15.34
N TRP A 276 2.73 -12.61 -15.88
CA TRP A 276 4.16 -12.27 -15.87
C TRP A 276 4.70 -12.07 -14.45
N LEU A 277 3.91 -11.53 -13.54
CA LEU A 277 4.29 -11.40 -12.13
C LEU A 277 4.40 -12.74 -11.44
N LEU A 278 3.46 -13.65 -11.68
CA LEU A 278 3.54 -15.01 -11.15
C LEU A 278 4.83 -15.69 -11.63
N LEU A 279 5.07 -15.71 -12.95
CA LEU A 279 6.25 -16.35 -13.54
C LEU A 279 7.57 -15.69 -13.08
N GLY A 280 7.61 -14.36 -13.07
CA GLY A 280 8.78 -13.61 -12.59
C GLY A 280 9.06 -13.85 -11.11
N SER A 281 8.01 -13.83 -10.28
CA SER A 281 8.13 -14.09 -8.84
C SER A 281 8.56 -15.52 -8.53
N LEU A 282 8.06 -16.49 -9.30
CA LEU A 282 8.45 -17.90 -9.21
C LEU A 282 9.91 -18.10 -9.61
N ALA A 283 10.36 -17.47 -10.69
CA ALA A 283 11.76 -17.55 -11.12
C ALA A 283 12.71 -17.00 -10.06
N VAL A 284 12.41 -15.83 -9.49
CA VAL A 284 13.22 -15.25 -8.41
C VAL A 284 13.17 -16.12 -7.15
N PHE A 285 12.01 -16.68 -6.81
CA PHE A 285 11.86 -17.64 -5.72
C PHE A 285 12.73 -18.87 -5.92
N ALA A 286 12.63 -19.54 -7.08
CA ALA A 286 13.41 -20.73 -7.39
C ALA A 286 14.91 -20.44 -7.29
N VAL A 287 15.38 -19.35 -7.92
CA VAL A 287 16.80 -18.93 -7.86
C VAL A 287 17.26 -18.67 -6.42
N SER A 288 16.40 -18.10 -5.57
CA SER A 288 16.74 -17.84 -4.17
C SER A 288 16.94 -19.11 -3.33
N PHE A 289 16.37 -20.24 -3.76
CA PHE A 289 16.41 -21.51 -3.04
C PHE A 289 17.39 -22.55 -3.60
N ILE A 290 17.95 -22.33 -4.80
CA ILE A 290 19.00 -23.19 -5.40
C ILE A 290 20.17 -23.48 -4.43
N PRO A 291 20.65 -22.55 -3.59
CA PRO A 291 21.76 -22.85 -2.67
C PRO A 291 21.37 -23.74 -1.48
N PHE A 292 20.07 -23.88 -1.19
CA PHE A 292 19.57 -24.56 0.01
C PHE A 292 18.99 -25.94 -0.27
N PHE A 293 18.52 -26.17 -1.50
CA PHE A 293 17.84 -27.40 -1.90
C PHE A 293 18.37 -27.87 -3.26
N ASP A 294 18.46 -29.18 -3.42
CA ASP A 294 18.68 -29.78 -4.74
C ASP A 294 17.45 -29.61 -5.63
N LEU A 295 17.62 -29.86 -6.93
CA LEU A 295 16.59 -29.57 -7.93
C LEU A 295 15.28 -30.33 -7.67
N GLN A 296 15.37 -31.58 -7.22
CA GLN A 296 14.19 -32.41 -6.96
C GLN A 296 13.38 -31.84 -5.79
N THR A 297 14.02 -31.62 -4.64
CA THR A 297 13.37 -31.02 -3.46
C THR A 297 12.77 -29.66 -3.78
N LEU A 298 13.49 -28.83 -4.55
CA LEU A 298 13.01 -27.51 -4.94
C LEU A 298 11.73 -27.59 -5.80
N LEU A 299 11.67 -28.51 -6.76
CA LEU A 299 10.48 -28.73 -7.60
C LEU A 299 9.30 -29.24 -6.76
N ILE A 300 9.56 -30.16 -5.83
CA ILE A 300 8.53 -30.67 -4.89
C ILE A 300 8.03 -29.53 -4.01
N LEU A 301 8.92 -28.73 -3.43
CA LEU A 301 8.57 -27.57 -2.59
C LEU A 301 7.69 -26.57 -3.35
N ILE A 302 8.06 -26.22 -4.59
CA ILE A 302 7.27 -25.33 -5.45
C ILE A 302 5.89 -25.93 -5.71
N ALA A 303 5.80 -27.24 -6.02
CA ALA A 303 4.53 -27.91 -6.27
C ALA A 303 3.63 -27.92 -5.03
N VAL A 304 4.18 -28.21 -3.85
CA VAL A 304 3.44 -28.20 -2.58
C VAL A 304 2.92 -26.81 -2.24
N LEU A 305 3.78 -25.78 -2.34
CA LEU A 305 3.37 -24.39 -2.11
C LEU A 305 2.32 -23.94 -3.12
N PHE A 306 2.47 -24.32 -4.39
CA PHE A 306 1.50 -23.99 -5.42
C PHE A 306 0.15 -24.66 -5.16
N LEU A 307 0.13 -25.94 -4.74
CA LEU A 307 -1.10 -26.65 -4.39
C LEU A 307 -1.80 -25.99 -3.20
N HIS A 308 -1.04 -25.63 -2.15
CA HIS A 308 -1.53 -24.90 -0.99
C HIS A 308 -2.18 -23.56 -1.40
N GLU A 309 -1.46 -22.71 -2.14
CA GLU A 309 -2.01 -21.42 -2.57
C GLU A 309 -3.17 -21.55 -3.57
N MET A 310 -3.16 -22.59 -4.39
CA MET A 310 -4.27 -22.90 -5.29
C MET A 310 -5.54 -23.19 -4.50
N GLY A 311 -5.42 -23.85 -3.34
CA GLY A 311 -6.53 -24.06 -2.41
C GLY A 311 -7.19 -22.75 -1.98
N HIS A 312 -6.40 -21.78 -1.50
CA HIS A 312 -6.90 -20.43 -1.20
C HIS A 312 -7.51 -19.75 -2.42
N PHE A 313 -6.84 -19.83 -3.57
CA PHE A 313 -7.29 -19.20 -4.81
C PHE A 313 -8.65 -19.73 -5.28
N LEU A 314 -8.83 -21.05 -5.27
CA LEU A 314 -10.08 -21.71 -5.67
C LEU A 314 -11.21 -21.40 -4.70
N ALA A 315 -10.95 -21.41 -3.39
CA ALA A 315 -11.94 -21.01 -2.38
C ALA A 315 -12.35 -19.54 -2.55
N MET A 316 -11.39 -18.64 -2.76
CA MET A 316 -11.67 -17.23 -3.06
C MET A 316 -12.55 -17.08 -4.31
N LYS A 317 -12.25 -17.82 -5.39
CA LYS A 317 -13.08 -17.83 -6.59
C LYS A 317 -14.50 -18.33 -6.32
N ALA A 318 -14.64 -19.43 -5.58
CA ALA A 318 -15.92 -20.03 -5.24
C ALA A 318 -16.80 -19.08 -4.41
N PHE A 319 -16.21 -18.32 -3.48
CA PHE A 319 -16.93 -17.32 -2.68
C PHE A 319 -17.08 -15.94 -3.36
N GLY A 320 -16.72 -15.81 -4.63
CA GLY A 320 -16.93 -14.59 -5.41
C GLY A 320 -15.92 -13.47 -5.16
N TYR A 321 -14.73 -13.77 -4.62
CA TYR A 321 -13.66 -12.79 -4.49
C TYR A 321 -13.20 -12.32 -5.87
N LYS A 322 -12.96 -11.01 -5.96
CA LYS A 322 -12.45 -10.33 -7.14
C LYS A 322 -10.94 -10.17 -7.04
N ASP A 323 -10.32 -9.87 -8.18
CA ASP A 323 -8.89 -9.59 -8.31
C ASP A 323 -7.92 -10.66 -7.77
N THR A 324 -8.37 -11.91 -7.68
CA THR A 324 -7.57 -13.02 -7.17
C THR A 324 -6.27 -13.23 -7.94
N SER A 325 -5.15 -13.43 -7.24
CA SER A 325 -3.83 -13.71 -7.82
C SER A 325 -2.94 -14.50 -6.86
N ILE A 326 -2.02 -15.30 -7.42
CA ILE A 326 -0.98 -16.02 -6.69
C ILE A 326 0.38 -15.40 -7.07
N PHE A 327 1.27 -15.24 -6.10
CA PHE A 327 2.66 -14.84 -6.32
C PHE A 327 3.59 -15.55 -5.34
N PHE A 328 4.86 -15.68 -5.72
CA PHE A 328 5.90 -16.25 -4.88
C PHE A 328 6.74 -15.12 -4.23
N LEU A 329 7.00 -15.24 -2.94
CA LEU A 329 7.85 -14.34 -2.18
C LEU A 329 9.22 -15.00 -1.97
N PRO A 330 10.30 -14.46 -2.57
CA PRO A 330 11.65 -15.02 -2.44
C PRO A 330 12.03 -15.22 -0.97
N LEU A 331 12.60 -16.38 -0.65
CA LEU A 331 13.01 -16.78 0.71
C LEU A 331 11.89 -16.90 1.76
N PHE A 332 10.62 -16.76 1.37
CA PHE A 332 9.48 -16.86 2.31
C PHE A 332 8.49 -17.95 1.93
N GLY A 333 7.96 -17.96 0.70
CA GLY A 333 6.92 -18.90 0.31
C GLY A 333 6.11 -18.39 -0.86
N ALA A 334 4.84 -18.76 -0.90
CA ALA A 334 3.88 -18.23 -1.85
C ALA A 334 2.74 -17.50 -1.11
N ALA A 335 1.93 -16.74 -1.83
CA ALA A 335 0.77 -16.08 -1.27
C ALA A 335 -0.32 -15.88 -2.35
N ALA A 336 -1.54 -16.24 -1.99
CA ALA A 336 -2.74 -15.94 -2.71
C ALA A 336 -3.39 -14.68 -2.11
N THR A 337 -3.80 -13.77 -2.98
CA THR A 337 -4.53 -12.56 -2.61
C THR A 337 -5.81 -12.50 -3.39
N GLY A 338 -6.84 -11.88 -2.81
CA GLY A 338 -8.14 -11.64 -3.42
C GLY A 338 -8.89 -10.62 -2.58
N ARG A 339 -9.95 -10.03 -3.14
CA ARG A 339 -10.73 -8.98 -2.49
C ARG A 339 -12.21 -9.25 -2.56
N LYS A 340 -12.87 -9.10 -1.42
CA LYS A 340 -14.31 -9.12 -1.27
C LYS A 340 -14.64 -8.22 -0.08
N ASP A 341 -15.27 -7.09 -0.34
CA ASP A 341 -15.54 -6.05 0.66
C ASP A 341 -16.58 -6.53 1.70
N ASP A 342 -17.47 -7.43 1.29
CA ASP A 342 -18.57 -8.02 2.06
C ASP A 342 -18.31 -9.48 2.49
N ALA A 343 -17.04 -9.91 2.55
CA ALA A 343 -16.70 -11.29 2.91
C ALA A 343 -17.17 -11.62 4.34
N THR A 344 -17.99 -12.66 4.44
CA THR A 344 -18.50 -13.12 5.74
C THR A 344 -17.40 -13.84 6.52
N LEU A 345 -17.54 -13.89 7.85
CA LEU A 345 -16.58 -14.57 8.72
C LEU A 345 -16.38 -16.06 8.34
N PRO A 346 -17.44 -16.86 8.07
CA PRO A 346 -17.27 -18.23 7.60
C PRO A 346 -16.49 -18.33 6.29
N GLU A 347 -16.78 -17.49 5.30
CA GLU A 347 -16.05 -17.48 4.02
C GLU A 347 -14.55 -17.24 4.23
N LYS A 348 -14.19 -16.25 5.06
CA LYS A 348 -12.78 -15.98 5.38
C LYS A 348 -12.08 -17.19 6.01
N VAL A 349 -12.72 -17.85 6.98
CA VAL A 349 -12.16 -19.03 7.64
C VAL A 349 -12.04 -20.20 6.67
N MET A 350 -13.05 -20.44 5.82
CA MET A 350 -13.01 -21.51 4.83
C MET A 350 -11.93 -21.28 3.77
N VAL A 351 -11.73 -20.04 3.33
CA VAL A 351 -10.61 -19.68 2.46
C VAL A 351 -9.29 -20.04 3.14
N LEU A 352 -9.09 -19.67 4.41
CA LEU A 352 -7.85 -19.95 5.15
C LEU A 352 -7.62 -21.45 5.41
N LEU A 353 -8.68 -22.26 5.55
CA LEU A 353 -8.56 -23.72 5.68
C LEU A 353 -8.32 -24.41 4.34
N ALA A 354 -8.79 -23.82 3.23
CA ALA A 354 -8.70 -24.43 1.90
C ALA A 354 -7.26 -24.56 1.37
N GLY A 355 -6.29 -23.81 1.90
CA GLY A 355 -4.88 -24.04 1.60
C GLY A 355 -4.31 -25.27 2.32
N PRO A 356 -4.29 -25.29 3.66
CA PRO A 356 -3.65 -26.36 4.42
C PRO A 356 -4.39 -27.71 4.39
N VAL A 357 -5.72 -27.71 4.52
CA VAL A 357 -6.47 -28.96 4.74
C VAL A 357 -6.34 -29.95 3.57
N PRO A 358 -6.47 -29.55 2.29
CA PRO A 358 -6.31 -30.48 1.18
C PRO A 358 -4.92 -31.11 1.11
N GLY A 359 -3.87 -30.37 1.44
CA GLY A 359 -2.51 -30.89 1.46
C GLY A 359 -2.31 -31.96 2.52
N ILE A 360 -2.80 -31.74 3.74
CA ILE A 360 -2.74 -32.75 4.82
C ILE A 360 -3.50 -34.00 4.42
N ILE A 361 -4.74 -33.87 3.92
CA ILE A 361 -5.57 -35.01 3.50
C ILE A 361 -4.88 -35.80 2.39
N LEU A 362 -4.37 -35.11 1.36
CA LEU A 362 -3.70 -35.76 0.24
C LEU A 362 -2.40 -36.45 0.67
N GLY A 363 -1.59 -35.80 1.51
CA GLY A 363 -0.34 -36.38 2.02
C GLY A 363 -0.60 -37.64 2.83
N SER A 364 -1.56 -37.62 3.74
CA SER A 364 -1.94 -38.78 4.53
C SER A 364 -2.59 -39.88 3.70
N ALA A 365 -3.42 -39.54 2.71
CA ALA A 365 -4.02 -40.53 1.81
C ALA A 365 -2.95 -41.27 1.00
N ILE A 366 -1.95 -40.56 0.47
CA ILE A 366 -0.84 -41.16 -0.27
C ILE A 366 0.03 -42.01 0.66
N ALA A 367 0.36 -41.50 1.86
CA ALA A 367 1.15 -42.22 2.85
C ALA A 367 0.53 -43.56 3.26
N LEU A 368 -0.79 -43.60 3.41
CA LEU A 368 -1.53 -44.81 3.80
C LEU A 368 -1.80 -45.77 2.63
N ALA A 369 -1.93 -45.25 1.40
CA ALA A 369 -2.26 -46.06 0.23
C ALA A 369 -1.03 -46.71 -0.43
N ILE A 370 0.17 -46.12 -0.28
CA ILE A 370 1.39 -46.56 -0.96
C ILE A 370 2.39 -47.13 0.05
N PRO A 371 2.92 -48.36 -0.14
CA PRO A 371 3.93 -48.93 0.75
C PRO A 371 5.22 -48.08 0.81
N ASP A 372 5.82 -47.99 2.00
CA ASP A 372 7.05 -47.22 2.27
C ASP A 372 8.20 -47.51 1.28
N SER A 373 8.35 -48.75 0.85
CA SER A 373 9.39 -49.16 -0.11
C SER A 373 9.24 -48.46 -1.46
N LEU A 374 8.00 -48.32 -1.94
CA LEU A 374 7.70 -47.64 -3.20
C LEU A 374 7.80 -46.12 -3.04
N GLN A 375 7.42 -45.58 -1.87
CA GLN A 375 7.53 -44.16 -1.58
C GLN A 375 8.98 -43.66 -1.67
N ARG A 376 9.94 -44.44 -1.17
CA ARG A 376 11.38 -44.08 -1.17
C ARG A 376 12.00 -44.10 -2.57
N SER A 377 11.53 -44.97 -3.46
CA SER A 377 12.12 -45.16 -4.79
C SER A 377 11.84 -44.03 -5.79
N LEU A 378 10.78 -43.24 -5.57
CA LEU A 378 10.29 -42.21 -6.52
C LEU A 378 10.37 -40.78 -5.95
N GLY A 379 11.04 -40.55 -4.82
CA GLY A 379 11.01 -39.26 -4.13
C GLY A 379 9.64 -38.88 -3.54
N LEU A 380 8.68 -39.80 -3.55
CA LEU A 380 7.34 -39.60 -3.01
C LEU A 380 7.37 -39.43 -1.49
N HIS A 381 8.28 -40.11 -0.80
CA HIS A 381 8.43 -39.96 0.65
C HIS A 381 8.71 -38.52 1.07
N GLU A 382 9.59 -37.84 0.32
CA GLU A 382 9.89 -36.42 0.53
C GLU A 382 8.69 -35.53 0.19
N ALA A 383 8.01 -35.80 -0.94
CA ALA A 383 6.81 -35.06 -1.32
C ALA A 383 5.68 -35.17 -0.30
N ILE A 384 5.43 -36.38 0.22
CA ILE A 384 4.47 -36.65 1.29
C ILE A 384 4.85 -35.86 2.55
N GLY A 385 6.13 -35.90 2.92
CA GLY A 385 6.61 -35.18 4.10
C GLY A 385 6.49 -33.67 3.99
N LEU A 386 6.91 -33.08 2.86
CA LEU A 386 6.75 -31.65 2.61
C LEU A 386 5.28 -31.24 2.54
N LEU A 387 4.44 -32.03 1.88
CA LEU A 387 3.00 -31.78 1.77
C LEU A 387 2.35 -31.78 3.16
N MET A 388 2.69 -32.71 4.04
CA MET A 388 2.14 -32.74 5.39
C MET A 388 2.72 -31.63 6.29
N ILE A 389 4.05 -31.47 6.33
CA ILE A 389 4.72 -30.53 7.24
C ILE A 389 4.35 -29.09 6.90
N ILE A 390 4.42 -28.68 5.63
CA ILE A 390 4.14 -27.29 5.23
C ILE A 390 2.69 -26.91 5.52
N ASN A 391 1.76 -27.81 5.21
CA ASN A 391 0.34 -27.53 5.42
C ASN A 391 -0.05 -27.59 6.90
N TYR A 392 0.50 -28.53 7.67
CA TYR A 392 0.29 -28.56 9.12
C TYR A 392 0.93 -27.34 9.82
N PHE A 393 2.13 -26.94 9.41
CA PHE A 393 2.77 -25.74 9.91
C PHE A 393 1.88 -24.51 9.68
N ASN A 394 1.26 -24.39 8.51
CA ASN A 394 0.31 -23.30 8.23
C ASN A 394 -0.96 -23.34 9.09
N LEU A 395 -1.36 -24.48 9.65
CA LEU A 395 -2.45 -24.55 10.63
C LEU A 395 -2.06 -24.07 12.02
N LEU A 396 -0.77 -23.90 12.34
CA LEU A 396 -0.35 -23.48 13.67
C LEU A 396 -0.91 -22.10 14.03
N PRO A 397 -1.27 -21.86 15.31
CA PRO A 397 -1.90 -20.62 15.78
C PRO A 397 -0.91 -19.45 15.92
N ILE A 398 -0.09 -19.21 14.89
CA ILE A 398 1.01 -18.23 14.90
C ILE A 398 0.89 -17.34 13.66
N LEU A 399 0.78 -16.01 13.85
CA LEU A 399 0.85 -15.09 12.71
C LEU A 399 2.28 -15.05 12.16
N PRO A 400 2.48 -15.06 10.82
CA PRO A 400 1.50 -14.77 9.75
C PRO A 400 0.81 -15.99 9.10
N LEU A 401 0.93 -17.19 9.68
CA LEU A 401 0.38 -18.46 9.16
C LEU A 401 -1.15 -18.45 9.15
N ASP A 402 -1.78 -19.33 8.36
CA ASP A 402 -3.22 -19.36 8.18
C ASP A 402 -3.99 -19.62 9.49
N GLY A 403 -3.52 -20.55 10.32
CA GLY A 403 -4.08 -20.80 11.65
C GLY A 403 -4.02 -19.57 12.56
N GLY A 404 -2.91 -18.81 12.50
CA GLY A 404 -2.78 -17.51 13.16
C GLY A 404 -3.79 -16.47 12.64
N ARG A 405 -4.04 -16.44 11.32
CA ARG A 405 -5.05 -15.56 10.71
C ARG A 405 -6.47 -15.97 11.12
N ILE A 406 -6.76 -17.27 11.21
CA ILE A 406 -8.03 -17.79 11.72
C ILE A 406 -8.23 -17.32 13.17
N LEU A 407 -7.22 -17.43 14.03
CA LEU A 407 -7.32 -16.91 15.40
C LEU A 407 -7.45 -15.39 15.47
N ASP A 408 -6.82 -14.65 14.56
CA ASP A 408 -7.00 -13.19 14.48
C ASP A 408 -8.46 -12.83 14.18
N LEU A 409 -9.08 -13.52 13.22
CA LEU A 409 -10.50 -13.35 12.88
C LEU A 409 -11.43 -13.72 14.05
N LEU A 410 -11.20 -14.88 14.68
CA LEU A 410 -12.12 -15.48 15.65
C LEU A 410 -11.94 -14.92 17.07
N ILE A 411 -10.71 -14.68 17.51
CA ILE A 411 -10.36 -14.34 18.90
C ILE A 411 -9.73 -12.95 18.99
N PHE A 412 -8.63 -12.71 18.27
CA PHE A 412 -7.79 -11.54 18.53
C PHE A 412 -8.42 -10.23 18.06
N SER A 413 -9.29 -10.28 17.04
CA SER A 413 -10.12 -9.16 16.64
C SER A 413 -10.91 -8.63 17.83
N ARG A 414 -11.52 -9.50 18.65
CA ARG A 414 -12.32 -9.12 19.84
C ARG A 414 -11.48 -8.89 21.09
N HIS A 415 -10.35 -9.56 21.26
CA HIS A 415 -9.44 -9.37 22.39
C HIS A 415 -8.04 -8.97 21.90
N PRO A 416 -7.80 -7.69 21.60
CA PRO A 416 -6.58 -7.28 20.87
C PRO A 416 -5.26 -7.60 21.60
N TYR A 417 -5.28 -7.72 22.93
CA TYR A 417 -4.10 -8.11 23.70
C TYR A 417 -3.75 -9.59 23.61
N THR A 418 -4.68 -10.47 23.19
CA THR A 418 -4.36 -11.88 23.00
C THR A 418 -3.43 -12.09 21.80
N ASP A 419 -3.53 -11.28 20.74
CA ASP A 419 -2.54 -11.27 19.63
C ASP A 419 -1.11 -11.03 20.16
N VAL A 420 -0.95 -10.01 21.00
CA VAL A 420 0.34 -9.66 21.62
C VAL A 420 0.87 -10.81 22.47
N PHE A 421 0.00 -11.41 23.29
CA PHE A 421 0.36 -12.54 24.13
C PHE A 421 0.79 -13.77 23.32
N PHE A 422 0.01 -14.15 22.30
CA PHE A 422 0.33 -15.28 21.43
C PHE A 422 1.65 -15.07 20.67
N LYS A 423 1.92 -13.84 20.20
CA LYS A 423 3.21 -13.50 19.60
C LYS A 423 4.37 -13.64 20.58
N LEU A 424 4.24 -13.12 21.81
CA LEU A 424 5.26 -13.28 22.85
C LEU A 424 5.52 -14.75 23.16
N PHE A 425 4.46 -15.55 23.29
CA PHE A 425 4.55 -16.98 23.50
C PHE A 425 5.25 -17.69 22.34
N ALA A 426 4.87 -17.39 21.10
CA ALA A 426 5.49 -17.96 19.91
C ALA A 426 6.99 -17.61 19.82
N VAL A 427 7.37 -16.36 20.13
CA VAL A 427 8.78 -15.96 20.19
C VAL A 427 9.52 -16.76 21.26
N GLY A 428 8.96 -16.88 22.47
CA GLY A 428 9.56 -17.67 23.56
C GLY A 428 9.76 -19.13 23.17
N LEU A 429 8.74 -19.75 22.56
CA LEU A 429 8.79 -21.13 22.10
C LEU A 429 9.83 -21.33 20.99
N LEU A 430 9.86 -20.45 19.98
CA LEU A 430 10.82 -20.53 18.87
C LEU A 430 12.26 -20.34 19.34
N VAL A 431 12.49 -19.41 20.27
CA VAL A 431 13.82 -19.22 20.87
C VAL A 431 14.20 -20.42 21.72
N PHE A 432 13.29 -20.97 22.53
CA PHE A 432 13.54 -22.17 23.33
C PHE A 432 13.90 -23.37 22.46
N VAL A 433 13.06 -23.69 21.46
CA VAL A 433 13.31 -24.77 20.50
C VAL A 433 14.62 -24.53 19.74
N GLY A 434 14.87 -23.29 19.33
CA GLY A 434 16.12 -22.90 18.69
C GLY A 434 17.32 -23.24 19.56
N VAL A 435 17.35 -22.77 20.81
CA VAL A 435 18.46 -23.03 21.75
C VAL A 435 18.61 -24.53 22.05
N SER A 436 17.51 -25.27 22.20
CA SER A 436 17.54 -26.71 22.50
C SER A 436 18.07 -27.59 21.35
N LEU A 437 17.96 -27.15 20.09
CA LEU A 437 18.34 -27.94 18.91
C LEU A 437 19.78 -27.68 18.40
N GLY A 438 20.59 -26.88 19.09
CA GLY A 438 22.02 -26.72 18.76
C GLY A 438 22.27 -26.02 17.41
N SER A 439 22.90 -26.68 16.43
CA SER A 439 23.26 -26.05 15.14
C SER A 439 22.08 -25.78 14.19
N ALA A 440 20.94 -26.46 14.38
CA ALA A 440 19.68 -26.17 13.66
C ALA A 440 18.93 -24.94 14.21
N SER A 441 19.50 -24.25 15.20
CA SER A 441 18.91 -23.16 15.98
C SER A 441 18.63 -21.87 15.20
N ALA A 442 19.45 -21.57 14.20
CA ALA A 442 19.49 -20.22 13.61
C ALA A 442 18.17 -19.82 12.94
N ILE A 443 17.47 -20.77 12.32
CA ILE A 443 16.21 -20.49 11.60
C ILE A 443 15.05 -20.20 12.56
N PHE A 444 14.94 -20.95 13.66
CA PHE A 444 13.90 -20.74 14.67
C PHE A 444 14.12 -19.43 15.42
N ILE A 445 15.39 -19.12 15.77
CA ILE A 445 15.74 -17.84 16.39
C ILE A 445 15.47 -16.68 15.42
N PHE A 446 15.85 -16.81 14.15
CA PHE A 446 15.59 -15.80 13.13
C PHE A 446 14.08 -15.55 12.96
N LEU A 447 13.27 -16.60 12.86
CA LEU A 447 11.81 -16.48 12.77
C LEU A 447 11.22 -15.82 14.03
N GLY A 448 11.71 -16.19 15.21
CA GLY A 448 11.35 -15.55 16.48
C GLY A 448 11.66 -14.05 16.48
N LEU A 449 12.81 -13.63 15.97
CA LEU A 449 13.17 -12.21 15.84
C LEU A 449 12.25 -11.46 14.87
N LEU A 450 11.87 -12.08 13.75
CA LEU A 450 10.92 -11.49 12.81
C LEU A 450 9.56 -11.25 13.45
N ILE A 451 9.03 -12.23 14.22
CA ILE A 451 7.78 -12.07 14.95
C ILE A 451 7.92 -10.99 16.04
N ALA A 452 9.03 -10.99 16.79
CA ALA A 452 9.30 -10.01 17.83
C ALA A 452 9.25 -8.57 17.32
N PHE A 453 9.74 -8.32 16.09
CA PHE A 453 9.70 -7.00 15.46
C PHE A 453 8.26 -6.49 15.20
N THR A 454 7.28 -7.38 15.11
CA THR A 454 5.86 -7.01 14.90
C THR A 454 5.13 -6.63 16.20
N ILE A 455 5.64 -7.05 17.36
CA ILE A 455 4.96 -6.91 18.66
C ILE A 455 4.68 -5.45 19.04
N PRO A 456 5.61 -4.48 18.88
CA PRO A 456 5.34 -3.08 19.20
C PRO A 456 4.22 -2.47 18.35
N ALA A 457 4.07 -2.91 17.10
CA ALA A 457 2.97 -2.45 16.24
C ALA A 457 1.64 -3.03 16.72
N SER A 458 1.57 -4.34 16.95
CA SER A 458 0.38 -5.01 17.51
C SER A 458 -0.05 -4.43 18.86
N PHE A 459 0.89 -4.14 19.76
CA PHE A 459 0.58 -3.53 21.04
C PHE A 459 -0.03 -2.13 20.89
N ARG A 460 0.49 -1.32 19.97
CA ARG A 460 -0.07 0.01 19.66
C ARG A 460 -1.50 -0.11 19.11
N SER A 461 -1.72 -0.99 18.13
CA SER A 461 -3.07 -1.26 17.59
C SER A 461 -4.03 -1.72 18.70
N ALA A 462 -3.59 -2.65 19.55
CA ALA A 462 -4.40 -3.19 20.66
C ALA A 462 -4.79 -2.10 21.68
N LYS A 463 -3.84 -1.23 22.05
CA LYS A 463 -4.08 -0.10 22.95
C LYS A 463 -5.11 0.87 22.38
N ILE A 464 -5.01 1.21 21.10
CA ILE A 464 -5.95 2.12 20.43
C ILE A 464 -7.32 1.48 20.31
N LEU A 465 -7.39 0.23 19.84
CA LEU A 465 -8.66 -0.48 19.68
C LEU A 465 -9.41 -0.65 21.01
N ARG A 466 -8.71 -0.88 22.13
CA ARG A 466 -9.34 -0.92 23.47
C ARG A 466 -9.91 0.43 23.90
N LYS A 467 -9.20 1.54 23.66
CA LYS A 467 -9.70 2.89 23.96
C LYS A 467 -10.90 3.22 23.08
N LEU A 468 -10.75 3.00 21.78
CA LEU A 468 -11.76 3.22 20.75
C LEU A 468 -13.08 2.52 21.08
N ARG A 469 -13.04 1.25 21.52
CA ARG A 469 -14.24 0.49 21.93
C ARG A 469 -14.96 1.01 23.16
N ARG A 470 -14.28 1.74 24.04
CA ARG A 470 -14.94 2.40 25.18
C ARG A 470 -15.70 3.64 24.75
N GLU A 471 -15.29 4.27 23.65
CA GLU A 471 -15.82 5.53 23.14
C GLU A 471 -16.84 5.34 22.01
N LEU A 472 -16.81 4.22 21.28
CA LEU A 472 -17.72 3.95 20.17
C LEU A 472 -19.08 3.40 20.65
N PRO A 473 -20.20 4.02 20.23
CA PRO A 473 -21.52 3.43 20.35
C PRO A 473 -21.58 2.09 19.60
N GLN A 474 -22.15 1.06 20.23
CA GLN A 474 -22.24 -0.29 19.66
C GLN A 474 -23.04 -0.38 18.34
N SER A 475 -23.82 0.65 17.99
CA SER A 475 -24.70 0.73 16.82
C SER A 475 -24.10 1.48 15.62
N THR A 476 -22.83 1.87 15.68
CA THR A 476 -22.19 2.66 14.62
C THR A 476 -21.85 1.78 13.41
N ASN A 477 -22.78 1.70 12.44
CA ASN A 477 -22.58 0.94 11.19
C ASN A 477 -21.96 1.76 10.05
N ASP A 478 -21.90 3.09 10.18
CA ASP A 478 -21.31 3.94 9.14
C ASP A 478 -19.78 3.88 9.16
N SER A 479 -19.19 3.45 8.05
CA SER A 479 -17.75 3.26 7.92
C SER A 479 -16.96 4.56 8.08
N ASP A 480 -17.51 5.70 7.65
CA ASP A 480 -16.82 6.99 7.77
C ASP A 480 -16.81 7.50 9.21
N SER A 481 -17.92 7.36 9.93
CA SER A 481 -17.96 7.67 11.37
C SER A 481 -16.98 6.82 12.20
N VAL A 482 -16.81 5.54 11.86
CA VAL A 482 -15.80 4.66 12.48
C VAL A 482 -14.39 5.16 12.18
N LEU A 483 -14.09 5.53 10.93
CA LEU A 483 -12.79 6.07 10.56
C LEU A 483 -12.49 7.39 11.28
N LEU A 484 -13.47 8.30 11.36
CA LEU A 484 -13.35 9.55 12.11
C LEU A 484 -13.04 9.29 13.60
N ALA A 485 -13.72 8.32 14.22
CA ALA A 485 -13.44 7.91 15.58
C ALA A 485 -12.02 7.35 15.75
N ILE A 486 -11.56 6.50 14.81
CA ILE A 486 -10.20 5.94 14.84
C ILE A 486 -9.15 7.06 14.79
N PHE A 487 -9.25 7.99 13.84
CA PHE A 487 -8.30 9.10 13.71
C PHE A 487 -8.32 10.01 14.94
N ARG A 488 -9.50 10.33 15.47
CA ARG A 488 -9.65 11.09 16.72
C ARG A 488 -8.96 10.39 17.90
N THR A 489 -9.17 9.10 18.09
CA THR A 489 -8.55 8.33 19.18
C THR A 489 -7.02 8.21 19.01
N LEU A 490 -6.53 8.12 17.77
CA LEU A 490 -5.09 8.14 17.46
C LEU A 490 -4.45 9.47 17.87
N LYS A 491 -5.05 10.60 17.50
CA LYS A 491 -4.58 11.94 17.90
C LYS A 491 -4.54 12.10 19.42
N LYS A 492 -5.64 11.80 20.12
CA LYS A 492 -5.72 11.83 21.59
C LYS A 492 -4.70 10.93 22.29
N SER A 493 -4.20 9.90 21.59
CA SER A 493 -3.22 8.96 22.13
C SER A 493 -1.77 9.30 21.77
N GLY A 494 -1.50 10.47 21.20
CA GLY A 494 -0.16 10.94 20.86
C GLY A 494 0.37 10.43 19.52
N TYR A 495 -0.49 9.87 18.66
CA TYR A 495 -0.10 9.35 17.33
C TYR A 495 -0.45 10.29 16.17
N GLY A 496 -0.94 11.50 16.44
CA GLY A 496 -1.34 12.45 15.39
C GLY A 496 -0.19 12.90 14.48
N SER A 497 1.01 13.01 15.03
CA SER A 497 2.24 13.44 14.32
C SER A 497 2.96 12.31 13.58
N LEU A 498 2.46 11.07 13.65
CA LEU A 498 3.04 9.98 12.86
C LEU A 498 2.89 10.25 11.36
N PRO A 499 3.86 9.84 10.52
CA PRO A 499 3.73 9.91 9.07
C PRO A 499 2.44 9.25 8.59
N PHE A 500 1.80 9.84 7.58
CA PHE A 500 0.50 9.36 7.10
C PHE A 500 0.53 7.89 6.69
N ALA A 501 1.62 7.43 6.06
CA ALA A 501 1.79 6.03 5.67
C ALA A 501 1.78 5.06 6.87
N GLN A 502 2.27 5.48 8.05
CA GLN A 502 2.20 4.68 9.26
C GLN A 502 0.80 4.69 9.86
N LYS A 503 0.16 5.87 9.92
CA LYS A 503 -1.24 6.01 10.34
C LYS A 503 -2.16 5.15 9.48
N TYR A 504 -2.02 5.21 8.16
CA TYR A 504 -2.78 4.40 7.21
C TYR A 504 -2.74 2.91 7.55
N LYS A 505 -1.55 2.34 7.79
CA LYS A 505 -1.40 0.92 8.16
C LYS A 505 -2.10 0.59 9.48
N MET A 506 -1.96 1.44 10.49
CA MET A 506 -2.62 1.26 11.80
C MET A 506 -4.14 1.37 11.69
N VAL A 507 -4.63 2.41 11.01
CA VAL A 507 -6.07 2.64 10.79
C VAL A 507 -6.68 1.50 10.01
N LYS A 508 -6.00 0.98 8.98
CA LYS A 508 -6.47 -0.16 8.19
C LYS A 508 -6.63 -1.43 9.06
N ASP A 509 -5.62 -1.75 9.86
CA ASP A 509 -5.66 -2.89 10.81
C ASP A 509 -6.78 -2.71 11.86
N ILE A 510 -6.90 -1.53 12.46
CA ILE A 510 -7.93 -1.23 13.47
C ILE A 510 -9.34 -1.28 12.85
N ALA A 511 -9.54 -0.68 11.68
CA ALA A 511 -10.83 -0.66 11.00
C ALA A 511 -11.29 -2.08 10.62
N GLN A 512 -10.37 -2.90 10.12
CA GLN A 512 -10.65 -4.31 9.82
C GLN A 512 -11.07 -5.08 11.09
N ARG A 513 -10.32 -4.96 12.19
CA ARG A 513 -10.65 -5.59 13.47
C ARG A 513 -11.97 -5.10 14.06
N CYS A 514 -12.34 -3.85 13.83
CA CYS A 514 -13.65 -3.31 14.23
C CYS A 514 -14.77 -4.03 13.47
N GLY A 515 -14.68 -4.08 12.13
CA GLY A 515 -15.68 -4.77 11.30
C GLY A 515 -15.84 -6.24 11.67
N GLU A 516 -14.74 -6.94 11.92
CA GLU A 516 -14.77 -8.37 12.27
C GLU A 516 -15.39 -8.62 13.67
N SER A 517 -15.27 -7.67 14.60
CA SER A 517 -15.79 -7.80 15.96
C SER A 517 -17.31 -7.98 16.06
N HIS A 518 -18.07 -7.53 15.06
CA HIS A 518 -19.55 -7.52 15.09
C HIS A 518 -20.22 -8.89 14.83
N SER A 519 -19.46 -9.94 14.49
CA SER A 519 -20.02 -11.28 14.26
C SER A 519 -20.51 -11.99 15.54
N ASN A 520 -21.57 -12.79 15.40
CA ASN A 520 -22.23 -13.51 16.49
C ASN A 520 -21.26 -14.53 17.15
N TRP A 521 -21.31 -14.62 18.48
CA TRP A 521 -20.45 -15.51 19.28
C TRP A 521 -20.65 -16.98 18.94
N ASN A 522 -21.89 -17.41 18.69
CA ASN A 522 -22.19 -18.81 18.35
C ASN A 522 -21.51 -19.24 17.04
N SER A 523 -21.54 -18.37 16.02
CA SER A 523 -20.87 -18.62 14.74
C SER A 523 -19.35 -18.73 14.92
N ARG A 524 -18.77 -17.87 15.77
CA ARG A 524 -17.33 -17.94 16.08
C ARG A 524 -16.95 -19.22 16.79
N LEU A 525 -17.74 -19.64 17.78
CA LEU A 525 -17.46 -20.86 18.53
C LEU A 525 -17.52 -22.09 17.62
N SER A 526 -18.52 -22.15 16.74
CA SER A 526 -18.63 -23.21 15.72
C SER A 526 -17.41 -23.22 14.78
N LEU A 527 -17.00 -22.07 14.26
CA LEU A 527 -15.81 -21.97 13.40
C LEU A 527 -14.50 -22.31 14.14
N LEU A 528 -14.41 -21.96 15.43
CA LEU A 528 -13.27 -22.34 16.26
C LEU A 528 -13.22 -23.85 16.47
N SER A 529 -14.37 -24.51 16.70
CA SER A 529 -14.45 -25.97 16.76
C SER A 529 -14.00 -26.61 15.45
N VAL A 530 -14.43 -26.09 14.30
CA VAL A 530 -13.97 -26.58 12.98
C VAL A 530 -12.45 -26.46 12.86
N TYR A 531 -11.87 -25.29 13.21
CA TYR A 531 -10.44 -25.09 13.19
C TYR A 531 -9.68 -26.05 14.12
N LEU A 532 -10.18 -26.27 15.34
CA LEU A 532 -9.58 -27.20 16.31
C LEU A 532 -9.62 -28.64 15.79
N VAL A 533 -10.71 -29.06 15.13
CA VAL A 533 -10.80 -30.37 14.48
C VAL A 533 -9.75 -30.51 13.38
N CYS A 534 -9.57 -29.49 12.53
CA CYS A 534 -8.52 -29.50 11.51
C CYS A 534 -7.11 -29.55 12.10
N LEU A 535 -6.86 -28.79 13.18
CA LEU A 535 -5.56 -28.74 13.83
C LEU A 535 -5.21 -30.08 14.50
N VAL A 536 -6.09 -30.59 15.36
CA VAL A 536 -5.86 -31.85 16.08
C VAL A 536 -5.92 -33.05 15.13
N GLY A 537 -6.90 -33.07 14.23
CA GLY A 537 -7.02 -34.11 13.19
C GLY A 537 -5.79 -34.13 12.28
N GLY A 538 -5.28 -32.96 11.88
CA GLY A 538 -4.04 -32.86 11.12
C GLY A 538 -2.84 -33.42 11.87
N LEU A 539 -2.69 -33.09 13.16
CA LEU A 539 -1.60 -33.65 13.98
C LEU A 539 -1.67 -35.18 14.06
N ILE A 540 -2.87 -35.74 14.28
CA ILE A 540 -3.09 -37.19 14.33
C ILE A 540 -2.74 -37.83 12.99
N LEU A 541 -3.22 -37.26 11.89
CA LEU A 541 -2.96 -37.76 10.54
C LEU A 541 -1.47 -37.75 10.19
N VAL A 542 -0.76 -36.67 10.54
CA VAL A 542 0.71 -36.59 10.40
C VAL A 542 1.37 -37.67 11.25
N GLY A 543 0.96 -37.83 12.50
CA GLY A 543 1.50 -38.85 13.40
C GLY A 543 1.36 -40.27 12.84
N ILE A 544 0.16 -40.65 12.42
CA ILE A 544 -0.12 -41.99 11.86
C ILE A 544 0.69 -42.24 10.58
N SER A 545 0.81 -41.22 9.72
CA SER A 545 1.48 -41.34 8.42
C SER A 545 3.00 -41.58 8.52
N PHE A 546 3.62 -41.34 9.68
CA PHE A 546 5.05 -41.57 9.93
C PHE A 546 5.34 -42.71 10.91
N VAL A 547 4.31 -43.43 11.37
CA VAL A 547 4.52 -44.68 12.12
C VAL A 547 4.85 -45.78 11.10
N PRO A 548 6.02 -46.45 11.21
CA PRO A 548 6.36 -47.53 10.29
C PRO A 548 5.31 -48.64 10.39
N VAL A 549 4.63 -48.94 9.27
CA VAL A 549 3.79 -50.13 9.15
C VAL A 549 4.73 -51.33 9.23
N ARG A 550 4.61 -52.10 10.31
CA ARG A 550 5.40 -53.32 10.53
C ARG A 550 5.08 -54.41 9.53
#